data_AF-A0A518GN41-F1
#
_entry.id   AF-A0A518GN41-F1
#
_cell.length_a   1.000
_cell.length_b   1.000
_cell.length_c   1.000
_cell.angle_alpha   90.00
_cell.angle_beta   90.00
_cell.angle_gamma   90.00
#
_symmetry.space_group_name_H-M   'P 1'
#
loop_
_entity.id
_entity.type
_entity.pdbx_description
1 polymer ?
#
loop_
_entity_poly.entity_id
_entity_poly.type
_entity_poly.pdbx_seq_one_letter_code
_entity_poly.pdbx_strand_id
1 'polypeptide(L)'
;MDFNPGFQFTRDVEVIILYSHQKQFAKSLPMNVLPRVYCAGPLFNGCEREEMTIIANRLTDAGYPVYLPHRDGMEFRLVLDVLITRGYEKAVAGQFLHSAIFALDVYQLVFACDAVVWNLNGRVPDEGAVSEAAMGWILGKPMIAFSDDARSLIEGRINPLLFGLVDFQKVTLIEEIVPALQAALQNYRAAGWVPSSEKTFHNLPPRVSSAVSDGAALWSLLENKPIEVSQAQHHVPDEKPPFAVGAQPISAVDEIDNERIADCVIKLFAPERMSPTITS
;
A
#
# COMPACT_ATOMS: atom_id res chain seq x y z
N MET A 1 -13.52 -33.54 38.95
CA MET A 1 -13.55 -32.97 37.58
C MET A 1 -12.27 -32.18 37.46
N ASP A 2 -11.23 -32.84 37.00
CA ASP A 2 -9.86 -32.31 36.98
C ASP A 2 -9.66 -31.47 35.72
N PHE A 3 -9.22 -30.23 35.93
CA PHE A 3 -8.73 -29.36 34.87
C PHE A 3 -7.28 -29.74 34.56
N ASN A 4 -7.05 -30.18 33.31
CA ASN A 4 -5.73 -30.54 32.80
C ASN A 4 -5.03 -29.27 32.26
N PRO A 5 -3.91 -28.81 32.84
CA PRO A 5 -3.15 -27.67 32.32
C PRO A 5 -2.00 -28.19 31.44
N GLY A 6 -2.18 -28.14 30.13
CA GLY A 6 -1.15 -28.65 29.22
C GLY A 6 -1.36 -28.23 27.78
N PHE A 7 -1.01 -26.99 27.44
CA PHE A 7 -0.57 -26.66 26.08
C PHE A 7 0.38 -25.45 26.12
N GLN A 8 1.67 -25.73 26.28
CA GLN A 8 2.74 -24.75 26.01
C GLN A 8 2.91 -24.67 24.49
N PHE A 9 2.57 -23.52 23.92
CA PHE A 9 2.92 -23.20 22.53
C PHE A 9 4.37 -22.70 22.52
N THR A 10 5.32 -23.62 22.36
CA THR A 10 6.71 -23.27 22.04
C THR A 10 6.82 -23.08 20.51
N ARG A 11 6.77 -21.83 20.06
CA ARG A 11 7.29 -21.41 18.75
C ARG A 11 8.21 -20.21 18.94
N ASP A 12 9.25 -20.42 19.73
CA ASP A 12 10.40 -19.53 19.85
C ASP A 12 11.51 -19.96 18.89
N VAL A 13 11.28 -19.91 17.58
CA VAL A 13 12.36 -19.91 16.57
C VAL A 13 11.86 -19.20 15.31
N GLU A 14 12.65 -18.25 14.80
CA GLU A 14 12.53 -17.56 13.49
C GLU A 14 11.75 -16.23 13.36
N VAL A 15 11.77 -15.35 14.36
CA VAL A 15 11.60 -13.88 14.11
C VAL A 15 12.94 -13.13 14.20
N ILE A 16 14.02 -13.81 14.56
CA ILE A 16 15.35 -13.20 14.76
C ILE A 16 16.08 -12.91 13.42
N ILE A 17 15.70 -13.55 12.32
CA ILE A 17 16.44 -13.41 11.04
C ILE A 17 16.09 -12.11 10.29
N LEU A 18 14.94 -11.49 10.54
CA LEU A 18 14.65 -10.13 10.01
C LEU A 18 15.32 -9.02 10.84
N TYR A 19 15.68 -9.29 12.11
CA TYR A 19 16.33 -8.33 12.99
C TYR A 19 17.83 -8.13 12.68
N SER A 20 18.51 -9.09 12.05
CA SER A 20 19.96 -8.99 11.80
C SER A 20 20.30 -8.06 10.64
N HIS A 21 19.43 -7.93 9.63
CA HIS A 21 19.65 -7.01 8.51
C HIS A 21 19.48 -5.53 8.87
N GLN A 22 18.75 -5.20 9.94
CA GLN A 22 18.54 -3.81 10.35
C GLN A 22 19.72 -3.19 11.12
N LYS A 23 20.58 -3.98 11.78
CA LYS A 23 21.71 -3.42 12.54
C LYS A 23 22.84 -2.85 11.68
N GLN A 24 22.90 -3.19 10.39
CA GLN A 24 23.91 -2.60 9.48
C GLN A 24 23.43 -1.35 8.75
N PHE A 25 22.12 -1.06 8.73
CA PHE A 25 21.56 0.14 8.12
C PHE A 25 21.17 1.23 9.13
N ALA A 26 21.21 0.95 10.44
CA ALA A 26 21.12 1.96 11.48
C ALA A 26 22.43 2.78 11.63
N LYS A 27 22.99 3.26 10.51
CA LYS A 27 23.69 4.54 10.53
C LYS A 27 22.58 5.57 10.67
N SER A 28 22.61 6.34 11.75
CA SER A 28 21.69 7.45 12.03
C SER A 28 21.16 8.10 10.75
N LEU A 29 19.92 7.77 10.38
CA LEU A 29 19.23 8.46 9.30
C LEU A 29 19.14 9.94 9.70
N PRO A 30 19.46 10.89 8.81
CA PRO A 30 19.40 12.30 9.16
C PRO A 30 17.98 12.66 9.60
N MET A 31 17.88 13.53 10.61
CA MET A 31 16.66 14.15 11.17
C MET A 31 15.76 14.89 10.15
N ASN A 32 15.99 14.71 8.85
CA ASN A 32 15.45 15.49 7.75
C ASN A 32 14.85 14.63 6.63
N VAL A 33 14.57 13.35 6.87
CA VAL A 33 13.83 12.51 5.90
C VAL A 33 12.34 12.85 6.00
N LEU A 34 11.73 13.22 4.88
CA LEU A 34 10.30 13.50 4.83
C LEU A 34 9.50 12.20 5.05
N PRO A 35 8.40 12.24 5.83
CA PRO A 35 7.57 11.06 6.06
C PRO A 35 7.03 10.48 4.75
N ARG A 36 6.99 9.16 4.60
CA ARG A 36 6.36 8.53 3.42
C ARG A 36 4.84 8.63 3.53
N VAL A 37 4.17 8.97 2.44
CA VAL A 37 2.72 9.18 2.40
C VAL A 37 2.03 8.06 1.64
N TYR A 38 1.03 7.44 2.26
CA TYR A 38 0.13 6.49 1.61
C TYR A 38 -1.05 7.26 0.97
N CYS A 39 -1.29 7.06 -0.32
CA CYS A 39 -2.42 7.66 -1.03
C CYS A 39 -3.57 6.65 -1.18
N ALA A 40 -4.63 6.84 -0.37
CA ALA A 40 -5.84 6.03 -0.37
C ALA A 40 -6.95 6.72 -1.17
N GLY A 41 -7.67 6.03 -2.05
CA GLY A 41 -8.77 6.63 -2.82
C GLY A 41 -9.33 5.74 -3.92
N PRO A 42 -10.40 6.19 -4.60
CA PRO A 42 -11.09 5.41 -5.62
C PRO A 42 -10.22 5.14 -6.85
N LEU A 43 -10.40 3.98 -7.48
CA LEU A 43 -9.60 3.52 -8.64
C LEU A 43 -10.46 2.85 -9.75
N PHE A 44 -11.79 2.97 -9.66
CA PHE A 44 -12.72 2.20 -10.47
C PHE A 44 -12.68 2.57 -11.95
N ASN A 45 -12.35 3.83 -12.26
CA ASN A 45 -12.26 4.31 -13.64
C ASN A 45 -10.97 5.13 -13.91
N GLY A 46 -10.78 5.51 -15.18
CA GLY A 46 -9.59 6.25 -15.60
C GLY A 46 -9.42 7.60 -14.92
N CYS A 47 -10.50 8.37 -14.78
CA CYS A 47 -10.48 9.68 -14.14
C CYS A 47 -10.11 9.58 -12.66
N GLU A 48 -10.66 8.60 -11.94
CA GLU A 48 -10.33 8.37 -10.52
C GLU A 48 -8.86 8.01 -10.32
N ARG A 49 -8.30 7.15 -11.19
CA ARG A 49 -6.85 6.83 -11.16
C ARG A 49 -5.98 8.04 -11.50
N GLU A 50 -6.40 8.85 -12.47
CA GLU A 50 -5.70 10.08 -12.84
C GLU A 50 -5.71 11.09 -11.70
N GLU A 51 -6.84 11.31 -11.04
CA GLU A 51 -6.94 12.17 -9.86
C GLU A 51 -6.01 11.70 -8.73
N MET A 52 -6.00 10.40 -8.44
CA MET A 52 -5.07 9.83 -7.46
C MET A 52 -3.60 10.00 -7.87
N THR A 53 -3.30 9.91 -9.17
CA THR A 53 -1.95 10.19 -9.71
C THR A 53 -1.58 11.66 -9.54
N ILE A 54 -2.49 12.59 -9.80
CA ILE A 54 -2.27 14.03 -9.61
C ILE A 54 -1.98 14.31 -8.12
N ILE A 55 -2.76 13.76 -7.20
CA ILE A 55 -2.52 13.88 -5.75
C ILE A 55 -1.12 13.38 -5.38
N ALA A 56 -0.75 12.19 -5.84
CA ALA A 56 0.57 11.60 -5.59
C ALA A 56 1.72 12.44 -6.18
N ASN A 57 1.55 12.97 -7.39
CA ASN A 57 2.54 13.83 -8.03
C ASN A 57 2.73 15.12 -7.24
N ARG A 58 1.64 15.75 -6.76
CA ARG A 58 1.74 16.98 -5.94
C ARG A 58 2.52 16.78 -4.64
N LEU A 59 2.37 15.62 -4.00
CA LEU A 59 3.16 15.24 -2.83
C LEU A 59 4.63 14.99 -3.19
N THR A 60 4.87 14.29 -4.30
CA THR A 60 6.22 13.98 -4.80
C THR A 60 6.98 15.25 -5.19
N ASP A 61 6.33 16.19 -5.86
CA ASP A 61 6.88 17.51 -6.23
C ASP A 61 7.27 18.34 -5.00
N ALA A 62 6.58 18.12 -3.87
CA ALA A 62 6.91 18.73 -2.58
C ALA A 62 8.00 17.96 -1.80
N GLY A 63 8.56 16.90 -2.38
CA GLY A 63 9.65 16.09 -1.83
C GLY A 63 9.22 14.91 -0.96
N TYR A 64 7.93 14.67 -0.78
CA TYR A 64 7.46 13.52 0.01
C TYR A 64 7.65 12.21 -0.78
N PRO A 65 8.22 11.16 -0.17
CA PRO A 65 8.08 9.81 -0.70
C PRO A 65 6.60 9.42 -0.69
N VAL A 66 6.09 8.83 -1.77
CA VAL A 66 4.69 8.44 -1.90
C VAL A 66 4.58 6.97 -2.24
N TYR A 67 3.67 6.26 -1.56
CA TYR A 67 3.14 4.98 -2.00
C TYR A 67 1.73 5.17 -2.55
N LEU A 68 1.53 4.81 -3.81
CA LEU A 68 0.27 4.85 -4.52
C LEU A 68 -0.06 3.41 -4.98
N PRO A 69 -1.06 2.73 -4.38
CA PRO A 69 -1.24 1.28 -4.56
C PRO A 69 -1.32 0.81 -6.01
N HIS A 70 -2.07 1.52 -6.85
CA HIS A 70 -2.24 1.20 -8.26
C HIS A 70 -1.10 1.67 -9.17
N ARG A 71 -0.02 2.22 -8.63
CA ARG A 71 1.22 2.53 -9.35
C ARG A 71 2.34 1.63 -8.86
N ASP A 72 2.49 1.54 -7.54
CA ASP A 72 3.63 0.90 -6.87
C ASP A 72 3.38 -0.56 -6.47
N GLY A 73 2.15 -1.06 -6.66
CA GLY A 73 1.76 -2.46 -6.46
C GLY A 73 1.18 -3.12 -7.72
N MET A 74 1.35 -2.51 -8.90
CA MET A 74 0.72 -2.98 -10.15
C MET A 74 1.30 -4.29 -10.68
N GLU A 75 2.49 -4.66 -10.26
CA GLU A 75 3.21 -5.81 -10.79
C GLU A 75 2.54 -7.14 -10.41
N PHE A 76 1.69 -7.10 -9.38
CA PHE A 76 0.77 -8.19 -9.06
C PHE A 76 -0.23 -8.49 -10.18
N ARG A 77 -0.54 -7.54 -11.07
CA ARG A 77 -1.40 -7.81 -12.23
C ARG A 77 -0.79 -8.88 -13.15
N LEU A 78 0.53 -8.87 -13.31
CA LEU A 78 1.25 -9.80 -14.20
C LEU A 78 1.44 -11.18 -13.55
N VAL A 79 1.45 -11.23 -12.21
CA VAL A 79 1.55 -12.49 -11.45
C VAL A 79 0.37 -13.43 -11.73
N LEU A 80 -0.84 -12.90 -11.98
CA LEU A 80 -2.01 -13.74 -12.26
C LEU A 80 -1.80 -14.64 -13.49
N ASP A 81 -1.27 -14.07 -14.57
CA ASP A 81 -1.05 -14.80 -15.82
C ASP A 81 0.06 -15.85 -15.67
N VAL A 82 1.10 -15.53 -14.88
CA VAL A 82 2.16 -16.46 -14.51
C VAL A 82 1.59 -17.66 -13.73
N LEU A 83 0.76 -17.41 -12.71
CA LEU A 83 0.13 -18.46 -11.91
C LEU A 83 -0.76 -19.38 -12.76
N ILE A 84 -1.56 -18.81 -13.66
CA ILE A 84 -2.41 -19.58 -14.58
C ILE A 84 -1.55 -20.44 -15.53
N THR A 85 -0.49 -19.86 -16.09
CA THR A 85 0.45 -20.57 -16.98
C THR A 85 1.15 -21.73 -16.26
N ARG A 86 1.43 -21.57 -14.97
CA ARG A 86 1.99 -22.62 -14.09
C ARG A 86 0.97 -23.68 -13.65
N GLY A 87 -0.27 -23.60 -14.13
CA GLY A 87 -1.30 -24.63 -13.94
C GLY A 87 -2.24 -24.40 -12.75
N TYR A 88 -2.16 -23.26 -12.06
CA TYR A 88 -3.17 -22.92 -11.06
C TYR A 88 -4.49 -22.55 -11.72
N GLU A 89 -5.60 -23.06 -11.17
CA GLU A 89 -6.92 -22.65 -11.62
C GLU A 89 -7.12 -21.15 -11.38
N LYS A 90 -7.78 -20.45 -12.32
CA LYS A 90 -7.94 -18.99 -12.28
C LYS A 90 -8.51 -18.48 -10.95
N ALA A 91 -9.46 -19.20 -10.35
CA ALA A 91 -10.05 -18.84 -9.06
C ALA A 91 -9.01 -18.90 -7.92
N VAL A 92 -8.19 -19.96 -7.89
CA VAL A 92 -7.12 -20.15 -6.90
C VAL A 92 -6.02 -19.10 -7.08
N ALA A 93 -5.60 -18.86 -8.33
CA ALA A 93 -4.62 -17.82 -8.64
C ALA A 93 -5.12 -16.42 -8.23
N GLY A 94 -6.41 -16.13 -8.46
CA GLY A 94 -7.06 -14.91 -8.00
C GLY A 94 -7.08 -14.77 -6.48
N GLN A 95 -7.27 -15.87 -5.75
CA GLN A 95 -7.20 -15.85 -4.28
C GLN A 95 -5.78 -15.54 -3.77
N PHE A 96 -4.75 -16.11 -4.39
CA PHE A 96 -3.36 -15.81 -4.02
C PHE A 96 -3.04 -14.34 -4.28
N LEU A 97 -3.49 -13.83 -5.43
CA LEU A 97 -3.33 -12.43 -5.80
C LEU A 97 -3.98 -11.50 -4.78
N HIS A 98 -5.23 -11.77 -4.38
CA HIS A 98 -5.93 -10.97 -3.38
C HIS A 98 -5.21 -10.98 -2.03
N SER A 99 -4.74 -12.15 -1.58
CA SER A 99 -3.98 -12.26 -0.33
C SER A 99 -2.66 -11.48 -0.39
N ALA A 100 -1.98 -11.49 -1.54
CA ALA A 100 -0.73 -10.76 -1.75
C ALA A 100 -0.93 -9.23 -1.72
N ILE A 101 -1.96 -8.72 -2.42
CA ILE A 101 -2.33 -7.30 -2.42
C ILE A 101 -2.67 -6.85 -1.00
N PHE A 102 -3.53 -7.60 -0.31
CA PHE A 102 -3.89 -7.31 1.08
C PHE A 102 -2.67 -7.25 2.00
N ALA A 103 -1.78 -8.25 1.92
CA ALA A 103 -0.57 -8.28 2.74
C ALA A 103 0.35 -7.08 2.45
N LEU A 104 0.53 -6.72 1.17
CA LEU A 104 1.33 -5.56 0.79
C LEU A 104 0.73 -4.26 1.34
N ASP A 105 -0.56 -4.00 1.14
CA ASP A 105 -1.19 -2.76 1.61
C ASP A 105 -1.16 -2.66 3.14
N VAL A 106 -1.36 -3.77 3.85
CA VAL A 106 -1.20 -3.82 5.31
C VAL A 106 0.23 -3.48 5.72
N TYR A 107 1.24 -4.04 5.06
CA TYR A 107 2.64 -3.70 5.33
C TYR A 107 2.92 -2.21 5.09
N GLN A 108 2.43 -1.66 3.98
CA GLN A 108 2.63 -0.27 3.60
C GLN A 108 1.99 0.67 4.62
N LEU A 109 0.73 0.42 4.99
CA LEU A 109 0.04 1.22 5.98
C LEU A 109 0.65 1.06 7.36
N VAL A 110 0.94 -0.14 7.84
CA VAL A 110 1.42 -0.34 9.20
C VAL A 110 2.84 0.21 9.36
N PHE A 111 3.75 -0.21 8.48
CA PHE A 111 5.19 0.00 8.64
C PHE A 111 5.82 1.02 7.71
N ALA A 112 5.57 0.94 6.41
CA ALA A 112 6.40 1.69 5.44
C ALA A 112 6.00 3.16 5.28
N CYS A 113 4.70 3.47 5.36
CA CYS A 113 4.17 4.82 5.27
C CYS A 113 3.93 5.40 6.66
N ASP A 114 4.09 6.71 6.79
CA ASP A 114 4.01 7.44 8.05
C ASP A 114 2.72 8.26 8.17
N ALA A 115 2.20 8.73 7.04
CA ALA A 115 0.98 9.53 6.94
C ALA A 115 0.06 9.02 5.83
N VAL A 116 -1.22 9.42 5.87
CA VAL A 116 -2.22 9.04 4.86
C VAL A 116 -2.83 10.29 4.24
N VAL A 117 -2.91 10.33 2.92
CA VAL A 117 -3.78 11.25 2.18
C VAL A 117 -4.93 10.42 1.61
N TRP A 118 -6.15 10.77 2.01
CA TRP A 118 -7.35 10.03 1.68
C TRP A 118 -8.25 10.86 0.76
N ASN A 119 -8.44 10.38 -0.47
CA ASN A 119 -9.42 10.92 -1.40
C ASN A 119 -10.81 10.32 -1.09
N LEU A 120 -11.72 11.19 -0.63
CA LEU A 120 -13.09 10.87 -0.26
C LEU A 120 -14.09 11.03 -1.42
N ASN A 121 -13.61 11.34 -2.62
CA ASN A 121 -14.48 11.48 -3.78
C ASN A 121 -15.19 10.16 -4.13
N GLY A 122 -16.40 10.30 -4.67
CA GLY A 122 -17.34 9.22 -4.90
C GLY A 122 -18.71 9.52 -4.31
N ARG A 123 -19.79 9.11 -5.00
CA ARG A 123 -21.15 9.13 -4.43
C ARG A 123 -21.22 8.32 -3.13
N VAL A 124 -20.46 7.22 -3.10
CA VAL A 124 -20.16 6.44 -1.91
C VAL A 124 -18.64 6.37 -1.86
N PRO A 125 -18.00 6.68 -0.71
CA PRO A 125 -16.56 6.53 -0.57
C PRO A 125 -16.13 5.10 -0.89
N ASP A 126 -14.97 4.97 -1.54
CA ASP A 126 -14.39 3.68 -1.88
C ASP A 126 -14.18 2.83 -0.63
N GLU A 127 -14.66 1.58 -0.66
CA GLU A 127 -14.58 0.65 0.46
C GLU A 127 -13.13 0.25 0.80
N GLY A 128 -12.26 0.16 -0.21
CA GLY A 128 -10.82 -0.04 -0.02
C GLY A 128 -10.21 1.13 0.74
N ALA A 129 -10.35 2.34 0.20
CA ALA A 129 -9.87 3.56 0.82
C ALA A 129 -10.42 3.81 2.24
N VAL A 130 -11.71 3.50 2.49
CA VAL A 130 -12.31 3.56 3.83
C VAL A 130 -11.60 2.60 4.80
N SER A 131 -11.31 1.37 4.36
CA SER A 131 -10.63 0.36 5.19
C SER A 131 -9.19 0.78 5.53
N GLU A 132 -8.49 1.34 4.54
CA GLU A 132 -7.13 1.87 4.67
C GLU A 132 -7.10 3.08 5.61
N ALA A 133 -8.04 4.01 5.46
CA ALA A 133 -8.19 5.18 6.32
C ALA A 133 -8.46 4.79 7.79
N ALA A 134 -9.37 3.84 8.02
CA ALA A 134 -9.65 3.35 9.36
C ALA A 134 -8.41 2.71 10.02
N MET A 135 -7.61 1.97 9.25
CA MET A 135 -6.35 1.41 9.73
C MET A 135 -5.34 2.52 10.07
N GLY A 136 -5.16 3.51 9.20
CA GLY A 136 -4.32 4.68 9.46
C GLY A 136 -4.69 5.41 10.74
N TRP A 137 -6.00 5.57 10.98
CA TRP A 137 -6.54 6.22 12.17
C TRP A 137 -6.25 5.42 13.45
N ILE A 138 -6.48 4.09 13.44
CA ILE A 138 -6.17 3.21 14.59
C ILE A 138 -4.66 3.24 14.91
N LEU A 139 -3.81 3.36 13.90
CA LEU A 139 -2.35 3.45 14.05
C LEU A 139 -1.86 4.84 14.50
N GLY A 140 -2.78 5.80 14.67
CA GLY A 140 -2.47 7.17 15.07
C GLY A 140 -1.58 7.88 14.05
N LYS A 141 -1.83 7.66 12.76
CA LYS A 141 -1.09 8.36 11.70
C LYS A 141 -1.70 9.73 11.44
N PRO A 142 -0.89 10.74 11.08
CA PRO A 142 -1.39 11.97 10.50
C PRO A 142 -2.17 11.66 9.23
N MET A 143 -3.40 12.18 9.14
CA MET A 143 -4.30 11.93 8.01
C MET A 143 -4.88 13.24 7.48
N ILE A 144 -4.93 13.38 6.16
CA ILE A 144 -5.63 14.46 5.48
C ILE A 144 -6.67 13.86 4.55
N ALA A 145 -7.90 14.36 4.61
CA ALA A 145 -8.93 14.06 3.63
C ALA A 145 -8.99 15.14 2.53
N PHE A 146 -9.09 14.70 1.29
CA PHE A 146 -9.45 15.53 0.14
C PHE A 146 -10.83 15.13 -0.36
N SER A 147 -11.69 16.10 -0.64
CA SER A 147 -12.88 15.87 -1.45
C SER A 147 -13.45 17.18 -2.00
N ASP A 148 -13.72 17.20 -3.28
CA ASP A 148 -14.45 18.25 -4.01
C ASP A 148 -15.77 17.74 -4.62
N ASP A 149 -16.13 16.48 -4.34
CA ASP A 149 -17.30 15.83 -4.91
C ASP A 149 -18.63 16.50 -4.51
N ALA A 150 -19.43 16.89 -5.51
CA ALA A 150 -20.76 17.44 -5.32
C ALA A 150 -21.84 16.36 -5.06
N ARG A 151 -21.53 15.06 -5.29
CA ARG A 151 -22.46 13.92 -5.22
C ARG A 151 -22.63 13.42 -3.79
N SER A 152 -23.23 14.21 -2.93
CA SER A 152 -23.51 13.83 -1.54
C SER A 152 -25.01 13.60 -1.31
N LEU A 153 -25.35 12.66 -0.42
CA LEU A 153 -26.73 12.28 -0.09
C LEU A 153 -27.46 13.30 0.79
N ILE A 154 -26.74 14.17 1.53
CA ILE A 154 -27.29 15.14 2.50
C ILE A 154 -26.54 16.47 2.40
N GLU A 155 -26.90 17.38 1.50
CA GLU A 155 -26.37 18.77 1.47
C GLU A 155 -24.82 18.91 1.53
N GLY A 156 -24.05 18.00 0.94
CA GLY A 156 -22.58 18.03 1.01
C GLY A 156 -21.98 17.23 2.17
N ARG A 157 -22.79 16.63 3.04
CA ARG A 157 -22.31 15.99 4.28
C ARG A 157 -21.80 14.57 4.03
N ILE A 158 -20.59 14.33 4.52
CA ILE A 158 -19.94 13.02 4.57
C ILE A 158 -20.49 12.25 5.77
N ASN A 159 -20.53 10.91 5.66
CA ASN A 159 -20.90 10.04 6.78
C ASN A 159 -20.05 10.39 8.03
N PRO A 160 -20.66 10.64 9.21
CA PRO A 160 -19.93 11.08 10.40
C PRO A 160 -18.88 10.09 10.89
N LEU A 161 -19.04 8.79 10.65
CA LEU A 161 -18.01 7.80 10.99
C LEU A 161 -16.77 7.92 10.12
N LEU A 162 -16.93 8.36 8.87
CA LEU A 162 -15.82 8.59 7.96
C LEU A 162 -15.17 9.93 8.23
N PHE A 163 -15.98 10.98 8.39
CA PHE A 163 -15.45 12.33 8.62
C PHE A 163 -14.79 12.47 9.98
N GLY A 164 -15.23 11.69 10.98
CA GLY A 164 -14.57 11.59 12.28
C GLY A 164 -13.16 10.98 12.21
N LEU A 165 -12.80 10.21 11.19
CA LEU A 165 -11.43 9.68 11.01
C LEU A 165 -10.41 10.78 10.69
N VAL A 166 -10.88 11.95 10.28
CA VAL A 166 -10.06 13.10 9.87
C VAL A 166 -10.48 14.36 10.64
N ASP A 167 -10.93 14.17 11.89
CA ASP A 167 -11.33 15.24 12.82
C ASP A 167 -12.31 16.26 12.23
N PHE A 168 -13.21 15.81 11.35
CA PHE A 168 -14.17 16.64 10.64
C PHE A 168 -13.50 17.76 9.82
N GLN A 169 -12.29 17.50 9.30
CA GLN A 169 -11.56 18.38 8.41
C GLN A 169 -11.30 17.71 7.06
N LYS A 170 -11.43 18.49 5.99
CA LYS A 170 -11.01 18.12 4.66
C LYS A 170 -10.52 19.35 3.91
N VAL A 171 -9.71 19.12 2.90
CA VAL A 171 -9.42 20.11 1.86
C VAL A 171 -10.31 19.87 0.64
N THR A 172 -10.58 20.93 -0.12
CA THR A 172 -11.43 20.86 -1.32
C THR A 172 -10.64 21.11 -2.60
N LEU A 173 -9.38 21.48 -2.48
CA LEU A 173 -8.49 21.69 -3.61
C LEU A 173 -7.23 20.84 -3.45
N ILE A 174 -6.76 20.25 -4.54
CA ILE A 174 -5.58 19.37 -4.51
C ILE A 174 -4.33 20.16 -4.05
N GLU A 175 -4.22 21.44 -4.41
CA GLU A 175 -3.13 22.31 -3.99
C GLU A 175 -3.07 22.56 -2.48
N GLU A 176 -4.17 22.35 -1.76
CA GLU A 176 -4.23 22.49 -0.30
C GLU A 176 -3.72 21.24 0.44
N ILE A 177 -3.59 20.10 -0.25
CA ILE A 177 -3.16 18.82 0.36
C ILE A 177 -1.78 18.94 1.01
N VAL A 178 -0.80 19.51 0.31
CA VAL A 178 0.57 19.63 0.83
C VAL A 178 0.64 20.57 2.05
N PRO A 179 0.11 21.80 2.00
CA PRO A 179 0.03 22.67 3.19
C PRO A 179 -0.71 22.02 4.37
N ALA A 180 -1.84 21.35 4.12
CA ALA A 180 -2.60 20.68 5.16
C ALA A 180 -1.81 19.54 5.80
N LEU A 181 -1.14 18.71 5.00
CA LEU A 181 -0.29 17.62 5.49
C LEU A 181 0.89 18.16 6.32
N GLN A 182 1.53 19.24 5.88
CA GLN A 182 2.60 19.90 6.64
C GLN A 182 2.11 20.38 8.01
N ALA A 183 0.95 21.04 8.07
CA ALA A 183 0.35 21.49 9.31
C ALA A 183 -0.02 20.32 10.23
N ALA A 184 -0.63 19.26 9.70
CA ALA A 184 -0.95 18.06 10.46
C ALA A 184 0.32 17.40 11.04
N LEU A 185 1.37 17.23 10.22
CA LEU A 185 2.64 16.67 10.68
C LEU A 185 3.29 17.52 11.78
N GLN A 186 3.23 18.85 11.68
CA GLN A 186 3.73 19.76 12.71
C GLN A 186 2.97 19.57 14.03
N ASN A 187 1.64 19.52 13.98
CA ASN A 187 0.79 19.32 15.16
C ASN A 187 1.05 17.96 15.82
N TYR A 188 1.16 16.90 15.03
CA TYR A 188 1.47 15.55 15.53
C TYR A 188 2.86 15.50 16.19
N ARG A 189 3.88 16.09 15.54
CA ARG A 189 5.23 16.18 16.14
C ARG A 189 5.25 16.98 17.43
N ALA A 190 4.51 18.08 17.51
CA ALA A 190 4.35 18.86 18.73
C ALA A 190 3.67 18.05 19.86
N ALA A 191 2.79 17.12 19.50
CA ALA A 191 2.16 16.17 20.41
C ALA A 191 3.02 14.93 20.74
N GLY A 192 4.28 14.87 20.26
CA GLY A 192 5.21 13.77 20.53
C GLY A 192 5.05 12.55 19.60
N TRP A 193 4.31 12.68 18.50
CA TRP A 193 4.29 11.64 17.47
C TRP A 193 5.64 11.57 16.74
N VAL A 194 6.06 10.33 16.46
CA VAL A 194 7.25 10.02 15.66
C VAL A 194 6.86 9.18 14.44
N PRO A 195 7.60 9.25 13.32
CA PRO A 195 7.36 8.42 12.13
C PRO A 195 7.40 6.92 12.41
N SER A 196 6.71 6.12 11.59
CA SER A 196 6.72 4.65 11.65
C SER A 196 8.12 4.06 11.50
N SER A 197 9.01 4.70 10.73
CA SER A 197 10.43 4.29 10.66
C SER A 197 11.15 4.33 12.01
N GLU A 198 10.64 5.10 12.97
CA GLU A 198 11.17 5.25 14.33
C GLU A 198 10.31 4.52 15.38
N LYS A 199 9.09 4.09 15.01
CA LYS A 199 8.24 3.29 15.89
C LYS A 199 8.65 1.84 15.84
N THR A 200 8.81 1.25 17.02
CA THR A 200 8.82 -0.21 17.13
C THR A 200 7.40 -0.69 17.42
N PHE A 201 6.79 -1.37 16.46
CA PHE A 201 5.49 -2.02 16.67
C PHE A 201 5.68 -3.32 17.47
N HIS A 202 6.00 -3.18 18.75
CA HIS A 202 5.96 -4.28 19.70
C HIS A 202 4.49 -4.61 20.00
N ASN A 203 4.07 -5.85 19.77
CA ASN A 203 2.72 -6.36 20.09
C ASN A 203 1.59 -6.05 19.10
N LEU A 204 1.86 -6.09 17.78
CA LEU A 204 0.76 -6.17 16.82
C LEU A 204 -0.07 -7.45 17.04
N PRO A 205 -1.40 -7.41 16.85
CA PRO A 205 -2.22 -8.61 16.87
C PRO A 205 -1.66 -9.67 15.90
N PRO A 206 -1.71 -10.98 16.23
CA PRO A 206 -1.03 -12.01 15.45
C PRO A 206 -1.36 -12.00 13.94
N ARG A 207 -2.63 -11.73 13.59
CA ARG A 207 -3.06 -11.65 12.19
C ARG A 207 -2.46 -10.43 11.46
N VAL A 208 -2.36 -9.30 12.12
CA VAL A 208 -1.73 -8.09 11.57
C VAL A 208 -0.23 -8.33 11.42
N SER A 209 0.41 -8.94 12.42
CA SER A 209 1.84 -9.28 12.35
C SER A 209 2.15 -10.24 11.19
N SER A 210 1.28 -11.23 10.92
CA SER A 210 1.43 -12.14 9.78
C SER A 210 1.33 -11.38 8.46
N ALA A 211 0.26 -10.59 8.27
CA ALA A 211 0.05 -9.83 7.04
C ALA A 211 1.19 -8.85 6.76
N VAL A 212 1.69 -8.16 7.79
CA VAL A 212 2.88 -7.32 7.70
C VAL A 212 4.10 -8.12 7.24
N SER A 213 4.35 -9.29 7.84
CA SER A 213 5.51 -10.12 7.51
C SER A 213 5.45 -10.59 6.05
N ASP A 214 4.28 -11.02 5.60
CA ASP A 214 4.04 -11.46 4.22
C ASP A 214 4.21 -10.28 3.25
N GLY A 215 3.65 -9.12 3.58
CA GLY A 215 3.79 -7.89 2.80
C GLY A 215 5.23 -7.38 2.73
N ALA A 216 6.00 -7.49 3.82
CA ALA A 216 7.42 -7.12 3.85
C ALA A 216 8.25 -8.01 2.91
N ALA A 217 7.96 -9.32 2.88
CA ALA A 217 8.62 -10.24 1.97
C ALA A 217 8.33 -9.88 0.51
N LEU A 218 7.08 -9.54 0.19
CA LEU A 218 6.68 -9.07 -1.14
C LEU A 218 7.35 -7.73 -1.51
N TRP A 219 7.30 -6.75 -0.60
CA TRP A 219 7.88 -5.43 -0.83
C TRP A 219 9.40 -5.47 -1.08
N SER A 220 10.12 -6.35 -0.39
CA SER A 220 11.55 -6.53 -0.58
C SER A 220 11.92 -6.96 -2.00
N LEU A 221 11.01 -7.62 -2.73
CA LEU A 221 11.22 -7.96 -4.13
C LEU A 221 11.01 -6.75 -5.04
N LEU A 222 10.00 -5.92 -4.73
CA LEU A 222 9.67 -4.72 -5.50
C LEU A 222 10.71 -3.60 -5.37
N GLU A 223 11.30 -3.38 -4.19
CA GLU A 223 12.34 -2.34 -4.00
C GLU A 223 13.68 -2.69 -4.65
N ASN A 224 13.96 -3.96 -4.91
CA ASN A 224 15.23 -4.41 -5.51
C ASN A 224 15.21 -4.42 -7.05
N LYS A 225 14.31 -3.66 -7.68
CA LYS A 225 14.27 -3.49 -9.13
C LYS A 225 15.35 -2.52 -9.62
N PRO A 226 16.03 -2.79 -10.74
CA PRO A 226 16.85 -1.78 -11.40
C PRO A 226 15.94 -0.63 -11.87
N ILE A 227 16.23 0.60 -11.42
CA ILE A 227 15.51 1.80 -11.82
C ILE A 227 15.66 1.99 -13.33
N GLU A 228 14.57 1.90 -14.08
CA GLU A 228 14.54 2.44 -15.45
C GLU A 228 14.54 3.97 -15.38
N VAL A 229 15.69 4.56 -15.68
CA VAL A 229 15.81 6.01 -15.86
C VAL A 229 15.19 6.36 -17.21
N SER A 230 13.91 6.72 -17.21
CA SER A 230 13.29 7.37 -18.37
C SER A 230 13.97 8.74 -18.55
N GLN A 231 14.86 8.82 -19.54
CA GLN A 231 15.45 10.09 -19.98
C GLN A 231 14.35 10.93 -20.62
N ALA A 232 13.85 11.93 -19.91
CA ALA A 232 13.05 13.00 -20.49
C ALA A 232 13.93 13.80 -21.48
N GLN A 233 13.84 13.48 -22.78
CA GLN A 233 14.37 14.32 -23.84
C GLN A 233 13.27 15.25 -24.35
N HIS A 234 13.54 16.54 -24.28
CA HIS A 234 12.75 17.61 -24.92
C HIS A 234 12.64 17.39 -26.42
N HIS A 235 11.41 17.25 -26.94
CA HIS A 235 11.09 17.65 -28.32
C HIS A 235 9.60 17.94 -28.50
N VAL A 236 9.29 19.10 -29.07
CA VAL A 236 8.00 19.50 -29.68
C VAL A 236 8.29 19.51 -31.20
N PRO A 237 7.49 18.92 -32.11
CA PRO A 237 6.22 19.54 -32.55
C PRO A 237 5.09 18.65 -33.15
N ASP A 238 3.91 19.27 -33.16
CA ASP A 238 2.73 19.24 -34.07
C ASP A 238 2.09 17.99 -34.73
N GLU A 239 0.75 18.07 -34.73
CA GLU A 239 -0.32 17.47 -35.58
C GLU A 239 -0.67 15.95 -35.55
N LYS A 240 -1.98 15.68 -35.72
CA LYS A 240 -2.77 14.45 -35.40
C LYS A 240 -2.77 13.36 -36.52
N PRO A 241 -3.30 12.13 -36.25
CA PRO A 241 -2.93 10.85 -36.89
C PRO A 241 -3.89 10.39 -38.03
N PRO A 242 -3.67 9.20 -38.65
CA PRO A 242 -4.43 8.00 -38.23
C PRO A 242 -3.69 6.62 -38.32
N PHE A 243 -4.08 5.71 -37.41
CA PHE A 243 -4.03 4.22 -37.43
C PHE A 243 -2.82 3.46 -38.01
N ALA A 244 -2.13 2.67 -37.15
CA ALA A 244 -1.77 1.26 -37.45
C ALA A 244 -1.27 0.48 -36.20
N VAL A 245 -1.60 -0.81 -36.23
CA VAL A 245 -1.37 -1.91 -35.29
C VAL A 245 0.12 -2.23 -35.08
N GLY A 246 0.50 -2.59 -33.85
CA GLY A 246 1.77 -3.25 -33.54
C GLY A 246 1.98 -3.41 -32.04
N ALA A 247 1.58 -4.55 -31.47
CA ALA A 247 1.98 -4.93 -30.12
C ALA A 247 3.52 -5.11 -30.11
N GLN A 248 4.21 -4.24 -29.39
CA GLN A 248 5.64 -4.40 -29.10
C GLN A 248 5.80 -5.54 -28.08
N PRO A 249 6.79 -6.43 -28.23
CA PRO A 249 7.00 -7.53 -27.30
C PRO A 249 7.48 -6.97 -25.95
N ILE A 250 6.87 -7.47 -24.87
CA ILE A 250 7.28 -7.23 -23.49
C ILE A 250 8.75 -7.66 -23.36
N SER A 251 9.59 -6.82 -22.77
CA SER A 251 11.02 -7.05 -22.70
C SER A 251 11.34 -8.22 -21.76
N ALA A 252 12.35 -9.03 -22.08
CA ALA A 252 12.75 -10.20 -21.28
C ALA A 252 13.25 -9.86 -19.86
N VAL A 253 13.39 -8.58 -19.52
CA VAL A 253 13.75 -8.10 -18.18
C VAL A 253 12.53 -8.08 -17.26
N ASP A 254 11.33 -7.84 -17.80
CA ASP A 254 10.07 -7.82 -17.06
C ASP A 254 9.60 -9.23 -16.65
N GLU A 255 9.94 -10.24 -17.47
CA GLU A 255 9.50 -11.62 -17.28
C GLU A 255 10.16 -12.28 -16.05
N ILE A 256 11.45 -12.00 -15.80
CA ILE A 256 12.21 -12.57 -14.67
C ILE A 256 11.70 -12.05 -13.32
N ASP A 257 11.21 -10.81 -13.26
CA ASP A 257 10.73 -10.21 -12.01
C ASP A 257 9.35 -10.78 -11.62
N ASN A 258 8.47 -10.96 -12.60
CA ASN A 258 7.14 -11.54 -12.39
C ASN A 258 7.20 -13.00 -11.89
N GLU A 259 8.14 -13.80 -12.42
CA GLU A 259 8.34 -15.19 -11.97
C GLU A 259 8.81 -15.26 -10.51
N ARG A 260 9.69 -14.35 -10.08
CA ARG A 260 10.15 -14.26 -8.67
C ARG A 260 9.05 -13.82 -7.72
N ILE A 261 8.23 -12.86 -8.14
CA ILE A 261 7.07 -12.43 -7.36
C ILE A 261 6.06 -13.58 -7.28
N ALA A 262 5.80 -14.30 -8.38
CA ALA A 262 4.92 -15.47 -8.40
C ALA A 262 5.43 -16.60 -7.48
N ASP A 263 6.73 -16.90 -7.47
CA ASP A 263 7.34 -17.86 -6.55
C ASP A 263 7.09 -17.47 -5.08
N CYS A 264 7.26 -16.19 -4.76
CA CYS A 264 7.01 -15.67 -3.42
C CYS A 264 5.53 -15.78 -3.04
N VAL A 265 4.62 -15.38 -3.94
CA VAL A 265 3.17 -15.50 -3.75
C VAL A 265 2.75 -16.95 -3.53
N ILE A 266 3.25 -17.90 -4.33
CA ILE A 266 2.99 -19.33 -4.13
C ILE A 266 3.52 -19.78 -2.77
N LYS A 267 4.77 -19.42 -2.43
CA LYS A 267 5.39 -19.82 -1.16
C LYS A 267 4.59 -19.33 0.06
N LEU A 268 4.04 -18.12 -0.02
CA LEU A 268 3.31 -17.50 1.09
C LEU A 268 1.84 -17.97 1.17
N PHE A 269 1.18 -18.18 0.03
CA PHE A 269 -0.28 -18.32 -0.01
C PHE A 269 -0.79 -19.64 -0.60
N ALA A 270 0.06 -20.50 -1.17
CA ALA A 270 -0.38 -21.79 -1.67
C ALA A 270 -0.74 -22.76 -0.52
N PRO A 271 -1.88 -23.47 -0.64
CA PRO A 271 -2.41 -24.31 0.42
C PRO A 271 -1.61 -25.61 0.63
N GLU A 272 -0.60 -25.93 -0.18
CA GLU A 272 0.22 -27.15 -0.03
C GLU A 272 1.11 -27.16 1.25
N ARG A 273 1.00 -26.12 2.09
CA ARG A 273 1.47 -26.09 3.48
C ARG A 273 0.36 -25.94 4.54
N MET A 274 -0.91 -25.85 4.15
CA MET A 274 -2.03 -26.08 5.07
C MET A 274 -2.09 -27.59 5.31
N SER A 275 -1.76 -28.03 6.53
CA SER A 275 -1.90 -29.42 6.94
C SER A 275 -3.30 -29.95 6.54
N PRO A 276 -3.41 -31.21 6.07
CA PRO A 276 -4.71 -31.77 5.73
C PRO A 276 -5.48 -32.03 7.02
N THR A 277 -6.44 -31.17 7.36
CA THR A 277 -7.49 -31.46 8.35
C THR A 277 -8.55 -30.37 8.23
N ILE A 278 -9.85 -30.63 8.04
CA ILE A 278 -10.69 -31.76 8.42
C ILE A 278 -11.73 -31.93 7.30
N THR A 279 -11.77 -33.10 6.65
CA THR A 279 -13.01 -33.60 6.05
C THR A 279 -14.00 -33.88 7.17
N SER A 280 -15.09 -33.12 7.23
CA SER A 280 -16.31 -33.49 7.94
C SER A 280 -17.13 -34.47 7.11
#